data_AF-A0A3M1LK24-F1
#
_entry.id   AF-A0A3M1LK24-F1
#
_cell.length_a   1.000
_cell.length_b   1.000
_cell.length_c   1.000
_cell.angle_alpha   90.00
_cell.angle_beta   90.00
_cell.angle_gamma   90.00
#
_symmetry.space_group_name_H-M   'P 1'
#
loop_
_entity.id
_entity.type
_entity.pdbx_description
1 polymer ?
#
loop_
_entity_poly.entity_id
_entity_poly.type
_entity_poly.pdbx_seq_one_letter_code
_entity_poly.pdbx_strand_id
1 'polypeptide(L)'
;MKHLKFAVIDNYGFETRFDKENIGMKLVIREKNEHTLQVNLKDITSNLIGIWHFEQDTKDESGYNNHAILNGGEFINAKIGYGIQLDGIDDHLVIGNKYNFANREPFTISFWVKPNTIKNGWMRIFSKEEYNNGRQGWLIFQDPDGRIGFERWRDDIGGGVLSNKIIDTKEFTHIACIYDGNKISI
;
A
#
# COMPACT_ATOMS: atom_id res chain seq x y z
N MET A 1 -12.34 -8.02 7.02
CA MET A 1 -11.51 -7.64 5.86
C MET A 1 -10.12 -7.37 6.40
N LYS A 2 -9.05 -8.02 5.91
CA LYS A 2 -7.70 -7.73 6.41
C LYS A 2 -7.09 -6.62 5.56
N HIS A 3 -6.55 -5.58 6.18
CA HIS A 3 -5.95 -4.45 5.48
C HIS A 3 -4.43 -4.55 5.56
N LEU A 4 -3.77 -4.57 4.41
CA LEU A 4 -2.34 -4.43 4.28
C LEU A 4 -2.07 -2.99 3.81
N LYS A 5 -1.58 -2.09 4.66
CA LYS A 5 -1.20 -0.75 4.21
C LYS A 5 0.30 -0.70 4.00
N PHE A 6 0.74 -0.22 2.85
CA PHE A 6 2.10 0.31 2.71
C PHE A 6 1.98 1.81 2.92
N ALA A 7 2.38 2.30 4.08
CA ALA A 7 2.21 3.70 4.42
C ALA A 7 3.41 4.52 3.97
N VAL A 8 3.46 4.91 2.71
CA VAL A 8 4.11 6.19 2.40
C VAL A 8 3.00 7.17 2.09
N ILE A 9 2.59 7.93 3.11
CA ILE A 9 2.02 9.30 3.08
C ILE A 9 0.64 9.56 2.49
N ASP A 10 -0.34 9.40 3.37
CA ASP A 10 -1.64 10.07 3.39
C ASP A 10 -1.59 11.61 3.24
N ASN A 11 -2.37 12.19 2.30
CA ASN A 11 -3.47 13.11 2.64
C ASN A 11 -4.34 13.51 1.44
N TYR A 12 -5.58 13.04 1.47
CA TYR A 12 -6.76 13.92 1.40
C TYR A 12 -7.64 13.61 2.62
N GLY A 13 -7.33 14.22 3.77
CA GLY A 13 -8.38 14.78 4.62
C GLY A 13 -8.38 14.48 6.12
N PHE A 14 -7.68 13.48 6.66
CA PHE A 14 -7.80 13.15 8.10
C PHE A 14 -6.51 12.57 8.70
N GLU A 15 -5.86 13.36 9.55
CA GLU A 15 -4.49 13.19 10.04
C GLU A 15 -4.41 12.38 11.37
N THR A 16 -4.19 11.05 11.38
CA THR A 16 -3.77 10.39 12.66
C THR A 16 -2.27 10.51 12.84
N ARG A 17 -1.83 11.46 13.67
CA ARG A 17 -0.45 11.49 14.19
C ARG A 17 -0.29 10.45 15.29
N PHE A 18 0.78 9.66 15.24
CA PHE A 18 1.27 8.90 16.39
C PHE A 18 1.95 9.89 17.34
N ASP A 19 1.27 10.25 18.43
CA ASP A 19 1.92 10.94 19.54
C ASP A 19 2.61 9.88 20.40
N LYS A 20 3.95 9.89 20.44
CA LYS A 20 4.75 8.91 21.19
C LYS A 20 4.61 9.05 22.71
N GLU A 21 3.93 10.09 23.20
CA GLU A 21 3.84 10.38 24.64
C GLU A 21 2.52 9.95 25.31
N ASN A 22 1.53 9.45 24.57
CA ASN A 22 0.27 8.99 25.15
C ASN A 22 -0.16 7.65 24.54
N ILE A 23 -0.51 6.68 25.39
CA ILE A 23 -0.95 5.30 25.03
C ILE A 23 -2.40 5.33 24.46
N GLY A 24 -2.70 6.30 23.59
CA GLY A 24 -3.98 6.50 22.93
C GLY A 24 -3.83 7.47 21.76
N MET A 25 -4.04 6.99 20.53
CA MET A 25 -4.12 7.84 19.34
C MET A 25 -5.24 8.88 19.49
N LYS A 26 -4.91 10.15 19.26
CA LYS A 26 -5.88 11.26 19.21
C LYS A 26 -5.76 11.96 17.85
N LEU A 27 -6.73 11.76 16.96
CA LEU A 27 -6.91 12.58 15.76
C LEU A 27 -7.52 13.91 16.20
N VAL A 28 -6.83 15.02 15.93
CA VAL A 28 -7.33 16.38 16.19
C VAL A 28 -7.66 17.04 14.85
N ILE A 29 -8.93 17.00 14.46
CA ILE A 29 -9.41 17.73 13.28
C ILE A 29 -9.63 19.18 13.72
N ARG A 30 -8.88 20.14 13.15
CA ARG A 30 -9.13 21.57 13.34
C ARG A 30 -9.83 22.13 12.11
N GLU A 31 -11.15 22.11 12.10
CA GLU A 31 -11.92 22.99 11.23
C GLU A 31 -12.06 24.37 11.88
N LYS A 32 -12.27 25.40 11.06
CA LYS A 32 -12.36 26.82 11.46
C LYS A 32 -13.52 27.17 12.40
N ASN A 33 -14.35 26.19 12.78
CA ASN A 33 -15.43 26.32 13.75
C ASN A 33 -15.35 25.14 14.73
N GLU A 34 -15.32 25.44 16.03
CA GLU A 34 -14.96 24.55 17.14
C GLU A 34 -15.93 23.36 17.38
N HIS A 35 -15.93 22.37 16.49
CA HIS A 35 -16.58 21.09 16.74
C HIS A 35 -15.57 19.95 16.71
N THR A 36 -15.18 19.50 17.90
CA THR A 36 -14.33 18.33 18.10
C THR A 36 -15.13 17.06 17.82
N LEU A 37 -14.99 16.48 16.63
CA LEU A 37 -15.47 15.12 16.36
C LEU A 37 -14.51 14.11 16.99
N GLN A 38 -14.96 13.41 18.04
CA GLN A 38 -14.26 12.23 18.53
C GLN A 38 -14.60 11.04 17.62
N VAL A 39 -13.77 10.81 16.61
CA VAL A 39 -13.83 9.56 15.85
C VAL A 39 -13.12 8.50 16.67
N ASN A 40 -13.81 7.41 17.02
CA ASN A 40 -13.15 6.23 17.59
C ASN A 40 -12.26 5.60 16.52
N LEU A 41 -11.00 6.03 16.46
CA LEU A 41 -9.99 5.57 15.51
C LEU A 41 -9.71 4.06 15.55
N LYS A 42 -10.15 3.40 16.62
CA LYS A 42 -10.03 1.95 16.80
C LYS A 42 -10.62 1.17 15.61
N ASP A 43 -11.61 1.72 14.91
CA ASP A 43 -12.27 1.00 13.81
C ASP A 43 -11.47 0.97 12.50
N ILE A 44 -10.63 1.96 12.20
CA ILE A 44 -9.87 2.01 10.92
C ILE A 44 -8.54 1.25 11.02
N THR A 45 -8.00 1.07 12.22
CA THR A 45 -6.73 0.35 12.46
C THR A 45 -6.92 -1.07 12.99
N SER A 46 -8.09 -1.44 13.51
CA SER A 46 -8.35 -2.76 14.12
C SER A 46 -8.09 -3.96 13.21
N ASN A 47 -8.19 -3.76 11.89
CA ASN A 47 -8.01 -4.82 10.90
C ASN A 47 -6.72 -4.67 10.08
N LEU A 48 -5.82 -3.79 10.51
CA LEU A 48 -4.54 -3.55 9.86
C LEU A 48 -3.55 -4.65 10.23
N ILE A 49 -3.01 -5.34 9.24
CA ILE A 49 -2.05 -6.46 9.44
C ILE A 49 -0.63 -6.14 8.95
N GLY A 50 -0.42 -4.90 8.50
CA GLY A 50 0.87 -4.37 8.08
C GLY A 50 0.78 -2.87 7.83
N ILE A 51 1.76 -2.11 8.34
CA ILE A 51 1.95 -0.68 8.05
C ILE A 51 3.42 -0.30 8.14
N TRP A 52 3.97 0.18 7.04
CA TRP A 52 5.37 0.65 6.98
C TRP A 52 5.36 2.13 6.65
N HIS A 53 5.88 2.96 7.56
CA HIS A 53 5.91 4.42 7.41
C HIS A 53 7.14 4.94 6.63
N PHE A 54 8.19 4.12 6.52
CA PHE A 54 9.47 4.45 5.89
C PHE A 54 10.16 5.70 6.45
N GLU A 55 9.99 5.97 7.75
CA GLU A 55 10.68 7.04 8.50
C GLU A 55 12.14 6.65 8.80
N GLN A 56 12.93 6.47 7.72
CA GLN A 56 14.32 6.01 7.73
C GLN A 56 14.53 4.59 8.27
N ASP A 57 13.47 3.80 8.38
CA ASP A 57 13.54 2.36 8.59
C ASP A 57 12.40 1.62 7.85
N THR A 58 12.47 0.30 7.84
CA THR A 58 11.48 -0.57 7.19
C THR A 58 10.63 -1.34 8.21
N LYS A 59 10.37 -0.75 9.38
CA LYS A 59 9.58 -1.42 10.40
C LYS A 59 8.09 -1.40 10.08
N ASP A 60 7.47 -2.57 10.24
CA ASP A 60 6.03 -2.68 10.42
C ASP A 60 5.60 -2.16 11.81
N GLU A 61 4.72 -1.16 11.82
CA GLU A 61 4.12 -0.53 13.01
C GLU A 61 2.69 -1.05 13.29
N SER A 62 2.27 -2.14 12.63
CA SER A 62 0.92 -2.72 12.82
C SER A 62 0.78 -3.57 14.09
N GLY A 63 1.90 -3.86 14.75
CA GLY A 63 1.97 -4.81 15.87
C GLY A 63 2.12 -6.27 15.46
N TYR A 64 2.19 -6.58 14.15
CA TYR A 64 2.41 -7.94 13.65
C TYR A 64 3.89 -8.27 13.38
N ASN A 65 4.81 -7.34 13.64
CA ASN A 65 6.26 -7.51 13.45
C ASN A 65 6.62 -7.98 12.03
N ASN A 66 5.90 -7.50 11.03
CA ASN A 66 6.14 -7.78 9.62
C ASN A 66 7.20 -6.84 9.02
N HIS A 67 8.28 -6.55 9.74
CA HIS A 67 9.34 -5.67 9.25
C HIS A 67 9.84 -6.15 7.88
N ALA A 68 10.02 -5.20 6.97
CA ALA A 68 10.53 -5.47 5.64
C ALA A 68 12.06 -5.38 5.64
N ILE A 69 12.69 -6.02 4.66
CA ILE A 69 14.10 -5.87 4.35
C ILE A 69 14.18 -5.05 3.07
N LEU A 70 14.89 -3.92 3.13
CA LEU A 70 15.20 -3.11 1.97
C LEU A 70 16.49 -3.64 1.33
N ASN A 71 16.40 -4.04 0.06
CA ASN A 71 17.54 -4.42 -0.76
C ASN A 71 17.78 -3.30 -1.78
N GLY A 72 18.87 -2.57 -1.62
CA GLY A 72 19.14 -1.36 -2.42
C GLY A 72 18.27 -0.17 -2.02
N GLY A 73 18.06 0.77 -2.93
CA GLY A 73 17.23 1.96 -2.73
C GLY A 73 17.72 2.91 -1.64
N GLU A 74 17.03 4.04 -1.50
CA GLU A 74 17.37 5.06 -0.51
C GLU A 74 16.13 5.72 0.09
N PHE A 75 16.25 6.14 1.36
CA PHE A 75 15.23 6.94 2.01
C PHE A 75 15.35 8.39 1.55
N ILE A 76 14.29 8.92 0.94
CA ILE A 76 14.22 10.30 0.47
C ILE A 76 13.09 11.06 1.15
N ASN A 77 13.20 12.39 1.16
CA ASN A 77 12.07 13.23 1.52
C ASN A 77 10.92 12.98 0.54
N ALA A 78 9.77 12.62 1.10
CA ALA A 78 8.56 12.42 0.33
C ALA A 78 7.54 13.53 0.68
N LYS A 79 6.28 13.39 0.27
CA LYS A 79 5.25 14.43 0.47
C LYS A 79 5.10 14.87 1.94
N ILE A 80 5.39 13.99 2.90
CA ILE A 80 5.41 14.16 4.35
C ILE A 80 6.45 13.18 4.90
N GLY A 81 7.42 13.61 5.69
CA GLY A 81 8.44 12.68 6.21
C GLY A 81 9.24 12.02 5.08
N TYR A 82 9.42 10.71 5.15
CA TYR A 82 10.28 9.94 4.24
C TYR A 82 9.51 8.90 3.42
N GLY A 83 10.10 8.53 2.29
CA GLY A 83 9.70 7.39 1.48
C GLY A 83 10.93 6.67 0.96
N ILE A 84 10.73 5.56 0.24
CA ILE A 84 11.83 4.83 -0.38
C ILE A 84 11.82 5.11 -1.88
N GLN A 85 12.95 5.58 -2.39
CA GLN A 85 13.22 5.65 -3.82
C GLN A 85 13.83 4.33 -4.27
N LEU A 86 13.25 3.76 -5.32
CA LEU A 86 13.74 2.57 -6.00
C LEU A 86 14.16 2.97 -7.42
N ASP A 87 15.28 2.43 -7.90
CA ASP A 87 15.84 2.77 -9.22
C ASP A 87 15.11 2.10 -10.40
N GLY A 88 14.34 1.05 -10.12
CA GLY A 88 13.61 0.26 -11.12
C GLY A 88 14.47 -0.74 -11.88
N ILE A 89 15.63 -1.11 -11.34
CA ILE A 89 16.55 -2.14 -11.87
C ILE A 89 16.53 -3.36 -10.94
N ASP A 90 17.02 -3.21 -9.71
CA ASP A 90 17.11 -4.31 -8.72
C ASP A 90 16.71 -3.91 -7.30
N ASP A 91 16.41 -2.63 -7.06
CA ASP A 91 15.93 -2.15 -5.77
C ASP A 91 14.52 -2.68 -5.43
N HIS A 92 14.36 -3.24 -4.23
CA HIS A 92 13.04 -3.71 -3.76
C HIS A 92 12.98 -3.91 -2.25
N LEU A 93 11.75 -3.99 -1.73
CA LEU A 93 11.47 -4.42 -0.36
C LEU A 93 10.94 -5.85 -0.31
N VAL A 94 11.39 -6.62 0.68
CA VAL A 94 10.95 -7.99 0.94
C VAL A 94 10.38 -8.11 2.35
N ILE A 95 9.14 -8.58 2.46
CA ILE A 95 8.49 -8.88 3.75
C ILE A 95 8.54 -10.39 4.09
N GLY A 96 8.93 -11.21 3.11
CA GLY A 96 8.95 -12.67 3.19
C GLY A 96 7.64 -13.32 2.73
N ASN A 97 7.46 -14.62 3.04
CA ASN A 97 6.29 -15.39 2.60
C ASN A 97 5.04 -15.10 3.47
N LYS A 98 4.50 -13.90 3.34
CA LYS A 98 3.31 -13.42 4.04
C LYS A 98 2.25 -12.97 3.04
N TYR A 99 1.03 -12.70 3.53
CA TYR A 99 -0.06 -12.13 2.72
C TYR A 99 -0.49 -12.99 1.53
N ASN A 100 -0.49 -14.32 1.70
CA ASN A 100 -0.97 -15.26 0.68
C ASN A 100 -2.48 -15.17 0.39
N PHE A 101 -3.25 -14.53 1.28
CA PHE A 101 -4.71 -14.36 1.20
C PHE A 101 -5.41 -15.55 0.54
N ALA A 102 -5.39 -16.68 1.24
CA ALA A 102 -5.80 -17.96 0.69
C ALA A 102 -7.27 -17.95 0.25
N ASN A 103 -7.61 -18.75 -0.76
CA ASN A 103 -8.97 -18.83 -1.30
C ASN A 103 -9.51 -17.43 -1.67
N ARG A 104 -10.72 -17.12 -1.20
CA ARG A 104 -11.42 -15.85 -1.45
C ARG A 104 -11.26 -14.88 -0.28
N GLU A 105 -10.19 -14.98 0.51
CA GLU A 105 -9.96 -14.08 1.64
C GLU A 105 -9.92 -12.63 1.16
N PRO A 106 -10.79 -11.75 1.70
CA PRO A 106 -10.85 -10.36 1.27
C PRO A 106 -9.72 -9.54 1.89
N PHE A 107 -9.12 -8.68 1.08
CA PHE A 107 -8.04 -7.81 1.51
C PHE A 107 -8.02 -6.47 0.76
N THR A 108 -7.33 -5.50 1.36
CA THR A 108 -7.06 -4.20 0.74
C THR A 108 -5.58 -3.90 0.84
N ILE A 109 -5.01 -3.39 -0.25
CA ILE A 109 -3.67 -2.82 -0.30
C ILE A 109 -3.77 -1.34 -0.61
N SER A 110 -3.30 -0.46 0.27
CA SER A 110 -3.24 0.98 0.00
C SER A 110 -1.83 1.53 0.15
N PHE A 111 -1.44 2.44 -0.74
CA PHE A 111 -0.12 3.03 -0.78
C PHE A 111 -0.10 4.33 -1.58
N TRP A 112 0.96 5.12 -1.43
CA TRP A 112 1.27 6.18 -2.38
C TRP A 112 2.51 5.86 -3.18
N VAL A 113 2.52 6.35 -4.40
CA VAL A 113 3.61 6.13 -5.35
C VAL A 113 3.74 7.34 -6.26
N LYS A 114 4.96 7.62 -6.68
CA LYS A 114 5.28 8.62 -7.68
C LYS A 114 6.36 8.03 -8.61
N PRO A 115 6.00 7.45 -9.75
CA PRO A 115 6.98 6.95 -10.71
C PRO A 115 7.72 8.12 -11.36
N ASN A 116 9.04 8.01 -11.53
CA ASN A 116 9.81 9.03 -12.25
C ASN A 116 9.46 9.08 -13.74
N THR A 117 9.10 7.92 -14.32
CA THR A 117 8.71 7.78 -15.72
C THR A 117 7.63 6.70 -15.86
N ILE A 118 6.80 6.82 -16.89
CA ILE A 118 5.95 5.71 -17.35
C ILE A 118 6.83 4.77 -18.16
N LYS A 119 6.98 3.53 -17.70
CA LYS A 119 7.73 2.52 -18.46
C LYS A 119 6.89 2.06 -19.65
N ASN A 120 7.51 1.98 -20.84
CA ASN A 120 6.91 1.36 -22.02
C ASN A 120 6.96 -0.18 -21.89
N GLY A 121 6.19 -0.70 -20.94
CA GLY A 121 6.20 -2.10 -20.54
C GLY A 121 5.49 -2.30 -19.20
N TRP A 122 5.43 -3.55 -18.76
CA TRP A 122 4.80 -3.92 -17.48
C TRP A 122 5.82 -3.77 -16.35
N MET A 123 5.49 -2.99 -15.33
CA MET A 123 6.36 -2.80 -14.16
C MET A 123 5.65 -3.25 -12.89
N ARG A 124 6.24 -4.21 -12.18
CA ARG A 124 5.70 -4.68 -10.89
C ARG A 124 5.92 -3.61 -9.82
N ILE A 125 4.89 -3.33 -9.04
CA ILE A 125 4.94 -2.42 -7.89
C ILE A 125 4.88 -3.25 -6.60
N PHE A 126 3.89 -4.14 -6.50
CA PHE A 126 3.82 -5.14 -5.44
C PHE A 126 3.51 -6.50 -6.04
N SER A 127 4.17 -7.55 -5.54
CA SER A 127 3.94 -8.91 -5.99
C SER A 127 3.91 -9.88 -4.82
N LYS A 128 2.87 -10.70 -4.78
CA LYS A 128 2.85 -11.98 -4.08
C LYS A 128 2.31 -13.03 -5.03
N GLU A 129 2.93 -13.12 -6.19
CA GLU A 129 2.58 -14.05 -7.25
C GLU A 129 3.53 -15.25 -7.26
N GLU A 130 2.99 -16.45 -7.51
CA GLU A 130 3.78 -17.67 -7.73
C GLU A 130 3.17 -18.52 -8.86
N TYR A 131 3.98 -19.41 -9.43
CA TYR A 131 3.62 -20.24 -10.59
C TYR A 131 3.85 -21.75 -10.36
N ASN A 132 4.17 -22.15 -9.13
CA ASN A 132 4.58 -23.53 -8.85
C ASN A 132 3.45 -24.57 -9.00
N ASN A 133 2.18 -24.15 -8.92
CA ASN A 133 1.00 -25.00 -9.08
C ASN A 133 -0.13 -24.15 -9.70
N GLY A 134 0.08 -23.80 -10.99
CA GLY A 134 -0.69 -22.74 -11.64
C GLY A 134 -0.33 -21.36 -11.09
N ARG A 135 -0.82 -20.31 -11.76
CA ARG A 135 -0.67 -18.92 -11.32
C ARG A 135 -1.51 -18.70 -10.06
N GLN A 136 -0.87 -18.21 -9.00
CA GLN A 136 -1.48 -17.96 -7.70
C GLN A 136 -1.15 -16.55 -7.19
N GLY A 137 -1.95 -16.08 -6.25
CA GLY A 137 -1.67 -14.88 -5.47
C GLY A 137 -2.21 -13.60 -6.10
N TRP A 138 -1.44 -12.51 -5.99
CA TRP A 138 -1.86 -11.19 -6.43
C TRP A 138 -0.69 -10.32 -6.90
N LEU A 139 -0.99 -9.37 -7.79
CA LEU A 139 -0.01 -8.48 -8.41
C LEU A 139 -0.59 -7.07 -8.57
N ILE A 140 0.19 -6.06 -8.22
CA ILE A 140 -0.07 -4.66 -8.54
C ILE A 140 1.05 -4.15 -9.44
N PHE A 141 0.69 -3.54 -10.56
CA PHE A 141 1.64 -3.17 -11.60
C PHE A 141 1.26 -1.88 -12.32
N GLN A 142 2.20 -1.30 -13.05
CA GLN A 142 1.94 -0.31 -14.10
C GLN A 142 1.85 -1.03 -15.45
N ASP A 143 0.83 -0.74 -16.27
CA ASP A 143 0.71 -1.23 -17.64
C ASP A 143 1.48 -0.32 -18.63
N PRO A 144 1.63 -0.70 -19.92
CA PRO A 144 2.34 0.11 -20.91
C PRO A 144 1.73 1.49 -21.19
N ASP A 145 0.43 1.68 -20.92
CA ASP A 145 -0.26 2.97 -21.05
C ASP A 145 -0.07 3.84 -19.79
N GLY A 146 0.58 3.32 -18.74
CA GLY A 146 0.80 4.00 -17.47
C GLY A 146 -0.38 3.92 -16.50
N ARG A 147 -1.35 3.03 -16.74
CA ARG A 147 -2.41 2.74 -15.77
C ARG A 147 -1.92 1.77 -14.71
N ILE A 148 -2.57 1.78 -13.56
CA ILE A 148 -2.32 0.84 -12.48
C ILE A 148 -3.23 -0.35 -12.65
N GLY A 149 -2.65 -1.54 -12.67
CA GLY A 149 -3.38 -2.80 -12.66
C GLY A 149 -3.30 -3.51 -11.32
N PHE A 150 -4.36 -4.23 -11.01
CA PHE A 150 -4.44 -5.11 -9.85
C PHE A 150 -5.07 -6.44 -10.26
N GLU A 151 -4.35 -7.51 -10.02
CA GLU A 151 -4.73 -8.88 -10.39
C GLU A 151 -4.79 -9.81 -9.17
N ARG A 152 -5.67 -10.81 -9.24
CA ARG A 152 -5.81 -11.90 -8.27
C ARG A 152 -6.01 -13.23 -9.01
N TRP A 153 -5.17 -14.21 -8.71
CA TRP A 153 -5.15 -15.52 -9.38
C TRP A 153 -5.20 -16.70 -8.40
N ARG A 154 -5.99 -17.72 -8.74
CA ARG A 154 -6.05 -18.98 -8.00
C ARG A 154 -6.09 -20.14 -8.96
N ASP A 155 -5.02 -20.91 -9.01
CA ASP A 155 -4.90 -22.11 -9.84
C ASP A 155 -5.27 -21.79 -11.29
N ASP A 156 -4.60 -20.76 -11.84
CA ASP A 156 -4.85 -20.19 -13.18
C ASP A 156 -6.25 -19.59 -13.40
N ILE A 157 -7.12 -19.58 -12.39
CA ILE A 157 -8.43 -18.94 -12.43
C ILE A 157 -8.34 -17.58 -11.74
N GLY A 158 -8.47 -16.52 -12.51
CA GLY A 158 -8.33 -15.16 -11.99
C GLY A 158 -8.60 -14.09 -13.02
N GLY A 159 -8.24 -12.87 -12.65
CA GLY A 159 -8.35 -11.69 -13.50
C GLY A 159 -7.86 -10.46 -12.78
N GLY A 160 -8.00 -9.32 -13.44
CA GLY A 160 -7.63 -8.03 -12.89
C GLY A 160 -8.46 -6.90 -13.44
N VAL A 161 -8.19 -5.72 -12.90
CA VAL A 161 -8.76 -4.45 -13.34
C VAL A 161 -7.64 -3.46 -13.56
N LEU A 162 -7.90 -2.47 -14.42
CA LEU A 162 -7.03 -1.32 -14.64
C LEU A 162 -7.70 -0.08 -14.07
N SER A 163 -6.91 0.85 -13.54
CA SER A 163 -7.36 2.19 -13.22
C SER A 163 -7.86 2.89 -14.48
N ASN A 164 -8.87 3.75 -14.36
CA ASN A 164 -9.36 4.57 -15.46
C ASN A 164 -8.49 5.80 -15.76
N LYS A 165 -7.39 5.97 -15.02
CA LYS A 165 -6.44 7.07 -15.14
C LYS A 165 -5.01 6.53 -15.24
N ILE A 166 -4.21 7.25 -16.01
CA ILE A 166 -2.75 7.11 -16.05
C ILE A 166 -2.19 7.68 -14.74
N ILE A 167 -1.20 7.02 -14.15
CA ILE A 167 -0.53 7.49 -12.94
C ILE A 167 0.25 8.79 -13.20
N ASP A 168 0.21 9.71 -12.25
CA ASP A 168 0.96 10.97 -12.33
C ASP A 168 2.45 10.71 -12.01
N THR A 169 3.35 11.27 -12.82
CA THR A 169 4.80 11.17 -12.63
C THR A 169 5.39 12.37 -11.86
N LYS A 170 4.61 13.43 -11.67
CA LYS A 170 5.04 14.68 -11.02
C LYS A 170 4.64 14.70 -9.55
N GLU A 171 3.52 14.09 -9.22
CA GLU A 171 2.94 14.11 -7.88
C GLU A 171 2.70 12.70 -7.33
N PHE A 172 2.76 12.56 -5.99
CA PHE A 172 2.38 11.31 -5.34
C PHE A 172 0.89 11.03 -5.56
N THR A 173 0.59 9.83 -6.07
CA THR A 173 -0.77 9.32 -6.28
C THR A 173 -1.10 8.28 -5.22
N HIS A 174 -2.24 8.41 -4.55
CA HIS A 174 -2.78 7.39 -3.66
C HIS A 174 -3.51 6.31 -4.44
N ILE A 175 -3.25 5.05 -4.12
CA ILE A 175 -3.85 3.88 -4.76
C ILE A 175 -4.40 2.97 -3.67
N ALA A 176 -5.62 2.47 -3.87
CA ALA A 176 -6.25 1.49 -2.98
C ALA A 176 -6.80 0.31 -3.79
N CYS A 177 -6.07 -0.80 -3.80
CA CYS A 177 -6.44 -2.05 -4.44
C CYS A 177 -7.28 -2.90 -3.49
N ILE A 178 -8.52 -3.24 -3.86
CA ILE A 178 -9.47 -3.95 -2.99
C ILE A 178 -9.90 -5.25 -3.65
N TYR A 179 -9.82 -6.34 -2.90
CA TYR A 179 -10.46 -7.60 -3.22
C TYR A 179 -11.48 -7.94 -2.13
N ASP A 180 -12.76 -7.98 -2.46
CA ASP A 180 -13.84 -8.23 -1.47
C ASP A 180 -14.19 -9.73 -1.32
N GLY A 181 -13.41 -10.61 -1.95
CA GLY A 181 -13.70 -12.04 -2.06
C GLY A 181 -14.45 -12.42 -3.33
N ASN A 182 -15.01 -11.47 -4.06
CA ASN A 182 -15.75 -11.67 -5.30
C ASN A 182 -15.24 -10.77 -6.44
N LYS A 183 -15.01 -9.50 -6.16
CA LYS A 183 -14.66 -8.44 -7.11
C LYS A 183 -13.34 -7.79 -6.74
N ILE A 184 -12.69 -7.26 -7.76
CA ILE A 184 -11.45 -6.50 -7.70
C ILE A 184 -11.78 -5.04 -8.07
N SER A 185 -11.24 -4.08 -7.34
CA SER A 185 -11.34 -2.65 -7.66
C SER A 185 -10.06 -1.90 -7.31
N ILE A 186 -9.85 -0.75 -7.95
CA ILE A 186 -8.76 0.21 -7.72
C ILE A 186 -9.37 1.61 -7.62
#